data_AF-L8PCJ3-F1
#
_entry.id   AF-L8PCJ3-F1
#
_cell.length_a   1.000
_cell.length_b   1.000
_cell.length_c   1.000
_cell.angle_alpha   90.00
_cell.angle_beta   90.00
_cell.angle_gamma   90.00
#
_symmetry.space_group_name_H-M   'P 1'
#
loop_
_entity.id
_entity.type
_entity.pdbx_description
1 polymer ?
#
loop_
_entity_poly.entity_id
_entity_poly.type
_entity_poly.pdbx_seq_one_letter_code
_entity_poly.pdbx_strand_id
1 'polypeptide(L)' 'MSGWTAHDIPGQSGRVAVVTGANSGLDYVTAREPARKGARVVLAR' A
#
# COMPACT_ATOMS: atom_id res chain seq x y z
N MET A 1 18.10 12.38 12.35
CA MET A 1 17.15 12.55 11.24
C MET A 1 15.98 11.62 11.50
N SER A 2 14.76 12.13 11.62
CA SER A 2 13.57 11.27 11.68
C SER A 2 13.40 10.61 10.30
N GLY A 3 13.38 9.28 10.25
CA GLY A 3 13.25 8.54 9.00
C GLY A 3 11.85 8.66 8.40
N TRP A 4 11.73 8.33 7.11
CA TRP A 4 10.45 8.23 6.41
C TRP A 4 9.60 7.08 6.98
N THR A 5 8.29 7.29 7.04
CA THR A 5 7.31 6.35 7.58
C THR A 5 6.10 6.20 6.64
N ALA A 6 5.22 5.24 6.92
CA ALA A 6 3.96 5.09 6.16
C ALA A 6 3.06 6.33 6.20
N HIS A 7 3.19 7.19 7.22
CA HIS A 7 2.43 8.45 7.28
C HIS A 7 2.82 9.42 6.17
N ASP A 8 4.07 9.34 5.74
CA ASP A 8 4.67 10.20 4.73
C ASP A 8 4.33 9.76 3.30
N ILE A 9 3.56 8.66 3.11
CA ILE A 9 3.04 8.27 1.80
C ILE A 9 2.09 9.37 1.28
N PRO A 10 2.36 9.96 0.10
CA PRO A 10 1.46 10.92 -0.53
C PRO A 10 0.14 10.28 -0.95
N GLY A 11 -0.89 11.10 -1.22
CA GLY A 11 -2.16 10.61 -1.76
C GLY A 11 -1.97 9.77 -3.02
N GLN A 12 -2.70 8.66 -3.12
CA GLN A 12 -2.63 7.71 -4.22
C GLN A 12 -3.95 7.59 -5.01
N SER A 13 -4.89 8.53 -4.80
CA SER A 13 -6.14 8.59 -5.55
C SER A 13 -5.91 8.56 -7.07
N GLY A 14 -6.73 7.79 -7.78
CA GLY A 14 -6.62 7.62 -9.24
C GLY A 14 -5.53 6.63 -9.69
N ARG A 15 -4.79 6.01 -8.76
CA ARG A 15 -3.79 4.98 -9.07
C ARG A 15 -4.30 3.58 -8.77
N VAL A 16 -3.76 2.61 -9.49
CA VAL A 16 -3.98 1.18 -9.25
C VAL A 16 -2.65 0.54 -8.84
N ALA A 17 -2.66 -0.23 -7.76
CA ALA A 17 -1.52 -1.04 -7.33
C ALA A 17 -1.90 -2.53 -7.37
N VAL A 18 -1.03 -3.37 -7.92
CA VAL A 18 -1.16 -4.83 -7.87
C VAL A 18 -0.18 -5.35 -6.83
N VAL A 19 -0.67 -6.08 -5.84
CA VAL A 19 0.17 -6.68 -4.80
C VAL A 19 -0.05 -8.19 -4.80
N THR A 20 1.04 -8.93 -5.04
CA THR A 20 1.06 -10.39 -4.96
C THR A 20 1.32 -10.84 -3.52
N GLY A 21 0.73 -11.96 -3.09
CA GLY A 21 1.09 -12.58 -1.81
C GLY A 21 0.57 -11.84 -0.55
N ALA A 22 -0.34 -10.88 -0.70
CA ALA A 22 -0.88 -10.03 0.38
C ALA A 22 -1.79 -10.76 1.41
N ASN A 23 -1.58 -12.06 1.60
CA ASN A 23 -2.34 -12.90 2.52
C ASN A 23 -1.89 -12.70 3.98
N SER A 24 -0.68 -12.19 4.21
CA SER A 24 -0.16 -11.93 5.56
C SER A 24 1.08 -11.02 5.53
N GLY A 25 1.56 -10.66 6.73
CA GLY A 25 2.90 -10.08 6.91
C GLY A 25 3.16 -8.79 6.16
N LEU A 26 4.33 -8.72 5.52
CA LEU A 26 4.81 -7.53 4.81
C LEU A 26 3.86 -7.15 3.67
N ASP A 27 3.45 -8.12 2.86
CA ASP A 27 2.67 -7.86 1.65
C ASP A 27 1.27 -7.35 1.98
N TYR A 28 0.70 -7.79 3.11
CA TYR A 28 -0.52 -7.21 3.65
C TYR A 28 -0.35 -5.72 3.97
N VAL A 29 0.74 -5.33 4.64
CA VAL A 29 1.01 -3.91 4.95
C VAL A 29 1.28 -3.12 3.66
N THR A 30 2.03 -3.69 2.73
CA THR A 30 2.32 -3.12 1.41
C THR A 30 1.06 -2.87 0.59
N ALA A 31 0.05 -3.73 0.69
CA ALA A 31 -1.27 -3.51 0.09
C ALA A 31 -2.11 -2.48 0.86
N ARG A 32 -2.06 -2.53 2.20
CA ARG A 32 -2.91 -1.73 3.08
C ARG A 32 -2.60 -0.24 3.01
N GLU A 33 -1.33 0.16 3.05
CA GLU A 33 -1.00 1.59 3.18
C GLU A 33 -1.32 2.42 1.91
N PRO A 34 -1.05 1.94 0.68
CA PRO A 34 -1.54 2.61 -0.53
C PRO A 34 -3.07 2.68 -0.61
N ALA A 35 -3.78 1.62 -0.19
CA ALA A 35 -5.24 1.61 -0.14
C ALA A 35 -5.78 2.69 0.82
N ARG A 36 -5.18 2.81 2.01
CA ARG A 36 -5.51 3.88 2.98
C ARG A 36 -5.27 5.29 2.42
N LYS A 37 -4.36 5.43 1.46
CA LYS A 37 -4.05 6.68 0.78
C LYS A 37 -4.85 6.89 -0.52
N GLY A 38 -5.82 6.02 -0.81
CA GLY A 38 -6.79 6.21 -1.90
C GLY A 38 -6.49 5.45 -3.19
N ALA A 39 -5.46 4.59 -3.22
CA ALA A 39 -5.24 3.71 -4.36
C ALA A 39 -6.33 2.63 -4.44
N ARG A 40 -6.68 2.22 -5.66
CA ARG A 40 -7.34 0.94 -5.87
C ARG A 40 -6.28 -0.15 -5.81
N VAL A 41 -6.41 -1.09 -4.88
CA VAL A 41 -5.44 -2.18 -4.73
C VAL A 41 -6.06 -3.49 -5.20
N VAL A 42 -5.35 -4.19 -6.08
CA VAL A 42 -5.71 -5.53 -6.56
C VAL A 42 -4.79 -6.53 -5.91
N LEU A 43 -5.38 -7.52 -5.24
CA LEU A 43 -4.64 -8.63 -4.63
C LEU A 43 -4.51 -9.75 -5.66
N ALA A 44 -3.27 -10.17 -5.92
CA ALA A 44 -2.94 -11.28 -6.80
C ALA A 44 -2.28 -12.41 -6.00
N ARG A 45 -2.46 -13.64 -6.46
CA ARG A 45 -1.80 -14.82 -5.90
C ARG A 45 -0.48 -15.08 -6.61
#